data_AF-U2RIH9-F1
#
_entry.id   AF-U2RIH9-F1
#
_cell.length_a   1.000
_cell.length_b   1.000
_cell.length_c   1.000
_cell.angle_alpha   90.00
_cell.angle_beta   90.00
_cell.angle_gamma   90.00
#
_symmetry.space_group_name_H-M   'P 1'
#
loop_
_entity.id
_entity.type
_entity.pdbx_description
1 polymer ?
#
loop_
_entity_poly.entity_id
_entity_poly.type
_entity_poly.pdbx_seq_one_letter_code
_entity_poly.pdbx_strand_id
1 'polypeptide(L)'
;MWITTAAGPRVRTSGWHTVSEERRHEEELRLPLWSEPLGLAAVKALVEHPALEGDWDDIDQNALRTLGVIHVCRAHRRKAEGGKSAGVLVPLP
;
A
#
# COMPACT_ATOMS: atom_id res chain seq x y z
N MET A 1 13.80 6.17 -1.07
CA MET A 1 14.35 4.99 -0.36
C MET A 1 13.18 4.33 0.36
N TRP A 2 12.94 3.04 0.12
CA TRP A 2 11.87 2.27 0.79
C TRP A 2 12.31 1.94 2.22
N ILE A 3 11.43 2.10 3.20
CA ILE A 3 11.77 1.93 4.61
C ILE A 3 10.86 0.87 5.21
N THR A 4 11.45 -0.05 5.97
CA THR A 4 10.70 -0.96 6.83
C THR A 4 10.74 -0.40 8.24
N THR A 5 9.57 -0.03 8.76
CA THR A 5 9.35 0.40 10.14
C THR A 5 8.50 -0.65 10.87
N ALA A 6 8.22 -0.45 12.14
CA ALA A 6 7.24 -1.26 12.87
C ALA A 6 6.31 -0.34 13.66
N ALA A 7 5.01 -0.60 13.61
CA ALA A 7 4.01 0.02 14.48
C ALA A 7 3.51 -1.05 15.46
N GLY A 8 4.09 -1.07 16.66
CA GLY A 8 3.86 -2.14 17.64
C GLY A 8 4.37 -3.49 17.12
N PRO A 9 3.59 -4.59 17.18
CA PRO A 9 4.02 -5.90 16.70
C PRO A 9 3.98 -6.05 15.16
N ARG A 10 3.48 -5.05 14.43
CA ARG A 10 3.33 -5.11 12.97
C ARG A 10 4.50 -4.43 12.28
N VAL A 11 5.27 -5.23 11.54
CA VAL A 11 6.28 -4.71 10.59
C VAL A 11 5.54 -4.05 9.43
N ARG A 12 5.91 -2.82 9.12
CA ARG A 12 5.35 -2.01 8.04
C ARG A 12 6.46 -1.68 7.06
N THR A 13 6.38 -2.20 5.84
CA THR A 13 7.25 -1.74 4.76
C THR A 13 6.49 -0.68 3.97
N SER A 14 7.10 0.45 3.62
CA SER A 14 6.40 1.57 2.97
C SER A 14 5.54 1.07 1.79
N GLY A 15 4.26 1.41 1.81
CA GLY A 15 3.27 1.02 0.80
C GLY A 15 2.71 -0.39 0.92
N TRP A 16 3.17 -1.23 1.86
CA TRP A 16 2.62 -2.57 2.09
C TRP A 16 1.60 -2.56 3.24
N HIS A 17 0.47 -3.20 2.97
CA HIS A 17 -0.67 -3.27 3.87
C HIS A 17 -1.13 -4.72 4.00
N THR A 18 -1.33 -5.17 5.24
CA THR A 18 -1.98 -6.46 5.50
C THR A 18 -3.49 -6.25 5.48
N VAL A 19 -4.17 -6.88 4.54
CA VAL A 19 -5.63 -6.89 4.40
C VAL A 19 -6.20 -8.23 4.84
N SER A 20 -7.40 -8.23 5.42
CA SER A 20 -8.02 -9.45 5.94
C SER A 20 -9.24 -9.82 5.11
N GLU A 21 -9.06 -10.66 4.08
CA GLU A 21 -10.20 -11.22 3.33
C GLU A 21 -10.61 -12.56 3.93
N GLU A 22 -11.83 -12.60 4.47
CA GLU A 22 -12.67 -13.77 4.83
C GLU A 22 -12.09 -14.87 5.74
N ARG A 23 -10.77 -14.89 6.02
CA ARG A 23 -9.98 -15.73 6.96
C ARG A 23 -8.48 -15.76 6.64
N ARG A 24 -8.02 -15.10 5.56
CA ARG A 24 -6.61 -15.06 5.16
C ARG A 24 -6.06 -13.63 5.23
N HIS A 25 -4.84 -13.52 5.73
CA HIS A 25 -4.08 -12.28 5.64
C HIS A 25 -3.35 -12.26 4.30
N GLU A 26 -3.73 -11.33 3.44
CA GLU A 26 -3.02 -11.05 2.20
C GLU A 26 -2.23 -9.75 2.32
N GLU A 27 -1.10 -9.69 1.61
CA GLU A 27 -0.25 -8.49 1.55
C GLU A 27 -0.55 -7.74 0.27
N GLU A 28 -1.04 -6.52 0.41
CA GLU A 28 -1.39 -5.59 -0.67
C GLU A 28 -0.40 -4.43 -0.69
N LEU A 29 0.21 -4.20 -1.85
CA LEU A 29 0.99 -3.01 -2.14
C LEU A 29 0.05 -1.90 -2.64
N ARG A 30 0.08 -0.73 -2.01
CA ARG A 30 -0.67 0.49 -2.36
C ARG A 30 0.30 1.61 -2.68
N LEU A 31 0.19 2.17 -3.89
CA LEU A 31 1.03 3.26 -4.37
C LEU A 31 0.15 4.44 -4.84
N PRO A 32 0.01 5.50 -4.03
CA PRO A 32 -0.72 6.69 -4.47
C PRO A 32 0.03 7.37 -5.63
N LEU A 33 -0.73 7.82 -6.62
CA LEU A 33 -0.32 8.71 -7.69
C LEU A 33 -0.85 10.11 -7.39
N TRP A 34 -0.07 11.13 -7.67
CA TRP A 34 -0.39 12.53 -7.39
C TRP A 34 -0.13 13.37 -8.63
N SER A 35 -0.81 14.51 -8.76
CA SER A 35 -0.69 15.38 -9.93
C SER A 35 0.56 16.25 -9.91
N GLU A 36 0.92 16.79 -8.74
CA GLU A 36 1.99 17.79 -8.60
C GLU A 36 3.35 17.13 -8.35
N PRO A 37 4.47 17.68 -8.85
CA PRO A 37 5.79 17.16 -8.53
C PRO A 37 6.06 17.27 -7.01
N LEU A 38 6.19 16.11 -6.35
CA LEU A 38 6.46 16.03 -4.92
C LEU A 38 7.93 15.75 -4.63
N GLY A 39 8.45 16.41 -3.60
CA GLY A 39 9.75 16.07 -3.02
C GLY A 39 9.71 14.72 -2.28
N LEU A 40 10.87 14.12 -2.08
CA LEU A 40 11.00 12.78 -1.47
C LEU A 40 10.28 12.65 -0.11
N ALA A 41 10.33 13.68 0.73
CA ALA A 41 9.67 13.67 2.03
C ALA A 41 8.13 13.60 1.90
N ALA A 42 7.57 14.35 0.94
CA ALA A 42 6.13 14.32 0.66
C ALA A 42 5.70 12.98 0.06
N VAL A 43 6.49 12.43 -0.87
CA VAL A 43 6.26 11.07 -1.40
C VAL A 43 6.23 10.04 -0.27
N LYS A 44 7.20 10.08 0.64
CA LYS A 44 7.24 9.17 1.78
C LYS A 44 6.02 9.32 2.67
N ALA A 45 5.65 10.56 3.01
CA ALA A 45 4.49 10.85 3.84
C ALA A 45 3.18 10.33 3.22
N LEU A 46 3.02 10.42 1.90
CA LEU A 46 1.83 9.92 1.21
C LEU A 46 1.78 8.39 1.18
N VAL A 47 2.89 7.73 0.85
CA VAL A 47 2.97 6.26 0.79
C VAL A 47 2.76 5.62 2.17
N GLU A 48 3.08 6.34 3.24
CA GLU A 48 2.91 5.90 4.63
C GLU A 48 1.67 6.53 5.31
N HIS A 49 0.83 7.24 4.55
CA HIS A 49 -0.27 8.02 5.12
C HIS A 49 -1.35 7.11 5.74
N PRO A 50 -1.88 7.43 6.95
CA PRO A 50 -2.91 6.62 7.60
C PRO A 50 -4.20 6.45 6.79
N ALA A 51 -4.49 7.37 5.86
CA ALA A 51 -5.64 7.26 4.95
C ALA A 51 -5.55 6.07 3.98
N LEU A 52 -4.38 5.43 3.86
CA LEU A 52 -4.19 4.19 3.10
C LEU A 52 -4.30 2.93 3.98
N GLU A 53 -4.56 3.05 5.28
CA GLU A 53 -4.73 1.91 6.18
C GLU A 53 -6.17 1.39 6.18
N GLY A 54 -6.33 0.10 6.45
CA GLY A 54 -7.62 -0.57 6.52
C GLY A 54 -7.97 -1.34 5.25
N ASP A 55 -9.16 -1.93 5.25
CA ASP A 55 -9.71 -2.62 4.09
C ASP A 55 -10.00 -1.61 2.99
N TRP A 56 -9.77 -1.99 1.73
CA TRP A 56 -9.81 -1.04 0.61
C TRP A 56 -11.17 -0.38 0.44
N ASP A 57 -12.24 -1.13 0.69
CA ASP A 57 -13.62 -0.66 0.57
C ASP A 57 -13.99 0.38 1.63
N ASP A 58 -13.23 0.43 2.74
CA ASP A 58 -13.45 1.36 3.85
C ASP A 58 -12.57 2.61 3.77
N ILE A 59 -11.68 2.71 2.76
CA ILE A 59 -10.80 3.86 2.62
C ILE A 59 -11.59 5.12 2.27
N ASP A 60 -11.33 6.20 3.02
CA ASP A 60 -11.88 7.52 2.73
C ASP A 60 -11.24 8.14 1.47
N GLN A 61 -11.92 7.94 0.35
CA GLN A 61 -11.52 8.49 -0.96
C GLN A 61 -11.52 10.02 -0.98
N ASN A 62 -12.30 10.70 -0.13
CA ASN A 62 -12.25 12.17 -0.03
C ASN A 62 -10.96 12.63 0.62
N ALA A 63 -10.53 11.97 1.69
CA ALA A 63 -9.25 12.27 2.34
C ALA A 63 -8.07 12.13 1.38
N LEU A 64 -8.05 11.07 0.55
CA LEU A 64 -7.02 10.89 -0.48
C LEU A 64 -7.04 12.02 -1.52
N ARG A 65 -8.22 12.43 -1.99
CA ARG A 65 -8.35 13.58 -2.91
C ARG A 65 -7.84 14.88 -2.30
N THR A 66 -8.11 15.14 -1.02
CA THR A 66 -7.60 16.33 -0.31
C THR A 66 -6.07 16.34 -0.23
N LEU A 67 -5.43 15.17 -0.20
CA LEU A 67 -3.98 15.02 -0.25
C LEU A 67 -3.39 15.16 -1.68
N GLY A 68 -4.22 15.41 -2.69
CA GLY A 68 -3.80 15.50 -4.09
C GLY A 68 -3.56 14.14 -4.75
N VAL A 69 -4.02 13.05 -4.14
CA VAL A 69 -3.94 11.70 -4.72
C VAL A 69 -5.02 11.57 -5.78
N ILE A 70 -4.61 11.29 -7.02
CA ILE A 70 -5.49 11.14 -8.18
C ILE A 70 -5.90 9.68 -8.43
N HIS A 71 -5.07 8.74 -7.97
CA HIS A 71 -5.28 7.31 -8.12
C HIS A 71 -4.40 6.56 -7.12
N VAL A 72 -4.76 5.34 -6.73
CA VAL A 72 -3.90 4.46 -5.95
C VAL A 72 -3.73 3.17 -6.74
N CYS A 73 -2.52 2.89 -7.21
CA CYS A 73 -2.21 1.61 -7.82
C CYS A 73 -2.12 0.55 -6.73
N ARG A 74 -2.81 -0.57 -6.95
CA ARG A 74 -2.90 -1.67 -5.99
C ARG A 74 -2.39 -2.96 -6.60
N ALA A 75 -1.73 -3.79 -5.81
CA ALA A 75 -1.34 -5.12 -6.22
C ALA A 75 -1.17 -6.05 -5.03
N HIS A 76 -1.67 -7.28 -5.11
CA HIS A 76 -1.34 -8.30 -4.11
C HIS A 76 -0.09 -9.10 -4.49
N ARG A 77 0.52 -9.73 -3.49
CA ARG A 77 1.67 -10.61 -3.69
C ARG A 77 1.22 -12.06 -3.84
N ARG A 78 1.28 -12.59 -5.07
CA ARG A 78 1.01 -14.00 -5.34
C ARG A 78 2.31 -14.81 -5.35
N LYS A 79 2.39 -15.87 -4.54
CA LYS A 79 3.52 -16.81 -4.60
C LYS A 79 3.55 -17.49 -5.97
N ALA A 80 4.72 -17.50 -6.61
CA ALA A 80 4.92 -18.28 -7.83
C ALA A 80 5.03 -19.77 -7.46
N GLU A 81 4.32 -20.64 -8.19
CA GLU A 81 4.41 -22.09 -7.96
C GLU A 81 5.86 -22.57 -8.12
N GLY A 82 6.36 -23.31 -7.13
CA GLY A 82 7.73 -23.86 -7.12
C GLY A 82 8.88 -22.87 -6.92
N GLY A 83 8.60 -21.56 -6.72
CA GLY A 83 9.63 -20.54 -6.61
C GLY A 83 10.13 -20.27 -5.18
N LYS A 84 11.46 -20.10 -5.01
CA LYS A 84 12.08 -19.56 -3.79
C LYS A 84 12.03 -18.01 -3.71
N SER A 85 11.35 -17.35 -4.65
CA SER A 85 11.23 -15.89 -4.69
C SER A 85 10.13 -15.40 -3.77
N ALA A 86 10.14 -14.10 -3.47
CA ALA A 86 9.10 -13.48 -2.65
C ALA A 86 7.72 -13.41 -3.36
N GLY A 87 7.54 -13.98 -4.55
CA GLY A 87 6.31 -13.93 -5.33
C GLY A 87 6.27 -12.79 -6.35
N VAL A 88 5.23 -12.77 -7.17
CA VAL A 88 4.96 -11.76 -8.20
C VAL A 88 3.88 -10.79 -7.72
N LEU A 89 4.01 -9.51 -8.10
CA LEU A 89 2.92 -8.54 -7.94
C LEU A 89 1.87 -8.80 -9.01
N VAL A 90 0.63 -8.96 -8.59
CA VAL A 90 -0.51 -9.07 -9.49
C VAL A 90 -1.41 -7.86 -9.22
N PRO A 91 -1.73 -7.05 -10.23
CA PRO A 91 -2.50 -5.83 -10.05
C PRO A 91 -3.92 -6.15 -9.58
N LEU A 92 -4.45 -5.28 -8.72
CA LEU A 92 -5.84 -5.27 -8.31
C LEU A 92 -6.58 -4.13 -9.03
N PRO A 93 -7.89 -4.31 -9.29
CA PRO A 93 -8.72 -3.25 -9.85
C PRO A 93 -8.90 -2.06 -8.89
#